data_AF-A0A5R9LUX1-F1
#
_entry.id   AF-A0A5R9LUX1-F1
#
_cell.length_a   1.000
_cell.length_b   1.000
_cell.length_c   1.000
_cell.angle_alpha   90.00
_cell.angle_beta   90.00
_cell.angle_gamma   90.00
#
_symmetry.space_group_name_H-M   'P 1'
#
loop_
_entity.id
_entity.type
_entity.pdbx_description
1 polymer ?
#
loop_
_entity_poly.entity_id
_entity_poly.type
_entity_poly.pdbx_seq_one_letter_code
_entity_poly.pdbx_strand_id
1 'polypeptide(L)'
;MPPEAGEVLVMIHHQARDEAELAAVREAYHVVSRRLADVPGMLANELLQSALDPSALTVVSRWADLAAFQSWEEGAGHRADTAPLRPYRDTRLSAPFGIYRVDAAY
;
A
#
# COMPACT_ATOMS: atom_id res chain seq x y z
N MET A 1 17.44 0.59 11.17
CA MET A 1 17.76 -0.85 11.26
C MET A 1 17.60 -1.42 9.87
N PRO A 2 18.47 -2.33 9.43
CA PRO A 2 18.19 -3.11 8.24
C PRO A 2 16.88 -3.89 8.47
N PRO A 3 16.05 -4.07 7.44
CA PRO A 3 14.87 -4.92 7.52
C PRO A 3 15.26 -6.30 8.01
N GLU A 4 14.56 -6.80 9.03
CA GLU A 4 14.82 -8.15 9.54
C GLU A 4 14.41 -9.18 8.48
N ALA A 5 15.15 -10.29 8.39
CA ALA A 5 14.88 -11.36 7.43
C ALA A 5 13.47 -11.93 7.67
N GLY A 6 12.50 -11.49 6.87
CA GLY A 6 11.08 -11.82 7.09
C GLY A 6 10.12 -10.72 6.68
N GLU A 7 10.57 -9.45 6.65
CA GLU A 7 9.70 -8.32 6.32
C GLU A 7 9.09 -8.45 4.92
N VAL A 8 7.82 -8.03 4.83
CA VAL A 8 7.03 -8.05 3.61
C VAL A 8 6.63 -6.65 3.21
N LEU A 9 6.81 -6.35 1.92
CA LEU A 9 6.36 -5.13 1.26
C LEU A 9 5.16 -5.46 0.39
N VAL A 10 4.03 -4.80 0.64
CA VAL A 10 2.84 -4.90 -0.20
C VAL A 10 2.69 -3.59 -0.95
N MET A 11 2.79 -3.69 -2.27
CA MET A 11 2.72 -2.55 -3.19
C MET A 11 1.37 -2.58 -3.91
N ILE A 12 0.63 -1.48 -3.88
CA ILE A 12 -0.66 -1.36 -4.55
C ILE A 12 -0.61 -0.17 -5.50
N HIS A 13 -0.86 -0.42 -6.77
CA HIS A 13 -0.73 0.57 -7.83
C HIS A 13 -2.05 1.29 -8.09
N HIS A 14 -1.96 2.62 -8.19
CA HIS A 14 -3.08 3.50 -8.41
C HIS A 14 -2.79 4.46 -9.56
N GLN A 15 -3.85 4.93 -10.19
CA GLN A 15 -3.81 5.93 -11.24
C GLN A 15 -4.76 7.07 -10.90
N ALA A 16 -4.30 8.30 -11.11
CA ALA A 16 -5.12 9.50 -11.09
C ALA A 16 -5.21 10.09 -12.50
N ARG A 17 -6.42 10.37 -13.00
CA ARG A 17 -6.64 10.88 -14.37
C ARG A 17 -6.43 12.39 -14.48
N ASP A 18 -6.59 13.09 -13.36
CA ASP A 18 -6.45 14.55 -13.25
C ASP A 18 -5.97 14.95 -11.84
N GLU A 19 -5.79 16.26 -11.63
CA GLU A 19 -5.34 16.81 -10.34
C GLU A 19 -6.35 16.57 -9.20
N ALA A 20 -7.65 16.53 -9.51
CA ALA A 20 -8.69 16.31 -8.52
C ALA A 20 -8.66 14.86 -8.01
N GLU A 21 -8.48 13.89 -8.91
CA GLU A 21 -8.25 12.50 -8.52
C GLU A 21 -6.93 12.33 -7.77
N LEU A 22 -5.87 13.02 -8.19
CA LEU A 22 -4.58 12.96 -7.49
C LEU A 22 -4.72 13.41 -6.02
N ALA A 23 -5.45 14.50 -5.78
CA ALA A 23 -5.78 14.95 -4.45
C ALA A 23 -6.64 13.92 -3.69
N ALA A 24 -7.63 13.33 -4.37
CA ALA A 24 -8.50 12.31 -3.77
C ALA A 24 -7.76 11.02 -3.39
N VAL A 25 -6.77 10.57 -4.19
CA VAL A 25 -5.90 9.44 -3.84
C VAL A 25 -5.08 9.74 -2.59
N ARG A 26 -4.52 10.96 -2.47
CA ARG A 26 -3.74 11.39 -1.30
C ARG A 26 -4.59 11.42 -0.03
N GLU A 27 -5.80 11.98 -0.11
CA GLU A 27 -6.75 11.98 1.01
C GLU A 27 -7.17 10.56 1.41
N ALA A 28 -7.52 9.72 0.44
CA ALA A 28 -7.83 8.32 0.67
C ALA A 28 -6.66 7.60 1.35
N TYR A 29 -5.43 7.81 0.89
CA TYR A 29 -4.21 7.27 1.49
C TYR A 29 -4.06 7.70 2.97
N HIS A 30 -4.28 8.97 3.31
CA HIS A 30 -4.20 9.42 4.70
C HIS A 30 -5.26 8.77 5.60
N VAL A 31 -6.47 8.58 5.10
CA VAL A 31 -7.54 7.86 5.82
C VAL A 31 -7.15 6.42 6.07
N VAL A 32 -6.69 5.70 5.04
CA VAL A 32 -6.26 4.30 5.17
C VAL A 32 -5.06 4.19 6.11
N SER A 33 -4.05 5.05 5.96
CA SER A 33 -2.83 5.01 6.78
C SER A 33 -3.12 5.19 8.27
N ARG A 34 -4.07 6.06 8.63
CA ARG A 34 -4.49 6.22 10.03
C ARG A 34 -5.14 4.96 10.61
N ARG A 35 -5.86 4.19 9.79
CA ARG A 35 -6.46 2.91 10.21
C ARG A 35 -5.42 1.81 10.36
N LEU A 36 -4.44 1.80 9.45
CA LEU A 36 -3.36 0.80 9.44
C LEU A 36 -2.33 1.00 10.56
N ALA A 37 -2.19 2.23 11.07
CA ALA A 37 -1.19 2.55 12.10
C ALA A 37 -1.33 1.70 13.37
N ASP A 38 -2.56 1.27 13.70
CA ASP A 38 -2.85 0.45 14.88
C ASP A 38 -2.90 -1.06 14.59
N VAL A 39 -2.64 -1.48 13.35
CA VAL A 39 -2.69 -2.90 12.97
C VAL A 39 -1.43 -3.62 13.45
N PRO A 40 -1.56 -4.73 14.21
CA PRO A 40 -0.41 -5.52 14.64
C PRO A 40 0.48 -5.97 13.47
N GLY A 41 1.78 -5.70 13.59
CA GLY A 41 2.77 -6.07 12.58
C GLY A 41 2.90 -5.09 11.41
N MET A 42 2.11 -4.01 11.37
CA MET A 42 2.31 -2.91 10.43
C MET A 42 3.50 -2.05 10.88
N LEU A 43 4.53 -1.93 10.04
CA LEU A 43 5.76 -1.21 10.34
C LEU A 43 5.77 0.20 9.74
N ALA A 44 5.31 0.34 8.50
CA ALA A 44 5.29 1.62 7.80
C ALA A 44 4.31 1.61 6.63
N ASN A 45 3.78 2.78 6.28
CA ASN A 45 3.02 2.99 5.05
C ASN A 45 3.57 4.23 4.34
N GLU A 46 3.78 4.13 3.04
CA GLU A 46 4.33 5.20 2.21
C GLU A 46 3.50 5.37 0.93
N LEU A 47 3.25 6.61 0.52
CA LEU A 47 2.66 6.92 -0.78
C LEU A 47 3.76 7.43 -1.70
N LEU A 48 4.03 6.67 -2.76
CA LEU A 48 4.98 7.03 -3.79
C LEU A 48 4.23 7.59 -5.00
N GLN A 49 4.83 8.60 -5.64
CA GLN A 49 4.42 9.08 -6.95
C GLN A 49 5.54 8.78 -7.93
N SER A 50 5.20 8.25 -9.11
CA SER A 50 6.21 7.97 -10.13
C SER A 50 6.81 9.28 -10.65
N ALA A 51 8.15 9.32 -10.70
CA ALA A 51 8.89 10.44 -11.29
C ALA A 51 8.82 10.46 -12.84
N LEU A 52 8.41 9.36 -13.45
CA LEU A 52 8.33 9.20 -14.92
C LEU A 52 6.89 9.35 -15.44
N ASP A 53 5.92 9.12 -14.57
CA ASP A 53 4.49 9.28 -14.86
C ASP A 53 3.79 9.90 -13.64
N PRO A 54 3.57 11.23 -13.63
CA PRO A 54 2.93 11.91 -12.51
C PRO A 54 1.51 11.40 -12.19
N SER A 55 0.86 10.70 -13.12
CA SER A 55 -0.46 10.10 -12.93
C SER A 55 -0.43 8.77 -12.16
N ALA A 56 0.73 8.14 -12.04
CA ALA A 56 0.92 6.85 -11.38
C ALA A 56 1.36 7.03 -9.92
N LEU A 57 0.62 6.38 -9.01
CA LEU A 57 0.92 6.33 -7.58
C LEU A 57 1.07 4.89 -7.10
N THR A 58 1.88 4.66 -6.07
CA THR A 58 2.01 3.35 -5.44
C THR A 58 1.98 3.51 -3.93
N VAL A 59 1.06 2.81 -3.28
CA VAL A 59 1.06 2.67 -1.82
C VAL A 59 1.98 1.49 -1.48
N VAL A 60 2.95 1.70 -0.62
CA VAL A 60 3.84 0.66 -0.09
C VAL A 60 3.58 0.52 1.39
N SER A 61 3.06 -0.65 1.78
CA SER A 61 2.92 -1.02 3.18
C SER A 61 3.98 -2.04 3.55
N ARG A 62 4.66 -1.81 4.68
CA ARG A 62 5.73 -2.65 5.21
C ARG A 62 5.22 -3.36 6.44
N TRP A 63 5.40 -4.66 6.46
CA TRP A 63 4.91 -5.57 7.49
C TRP A 63 6.07 -6.36 8.08
N ALA A 64 5.98 -6.67 9.38
CA ALA A 64 6.98 -7.44 10.10
C ALA A 64 7.22 -8.81 9.47
N ASP A 65 6.14 -9.47 9.03
CA ASP A 65 6.21 -10.73 8.30
C ASP A 65 4.94 -10.96 7.45
N LEU A 66 4.96 -12.05 6.68
CA LEU A 66 3.83 -12.45 5.83
C LEU A 66 2.59 -12.87 6.64
N ALA A 67 2.77 -13.46 7.83
CA ALA A 67 1.67 -13.95 8.65
C ALA A 67 0.87 -12.80 9.27
N ALA A 68 1.54 -11.72 9.68
CA ALA A 68 0.92 -10.49 10.15
C ALA A 68 0.07 -9.85 9.04
N PHE A 69 0.62 -9.77 7.83
CA PHE A 69 -0.13 -9.28 6.67
C PHE A 69 -1.36 -10.15 6.37
N GLN A 70 -1.21 -11.47 6.30
CA GLN A 70 -2.31 -12.41 6.03
C GLN A 70 -3.39 -12.34 7.10
N SER A 71 -3.00 -12.26 8.38
CA SER A 71 -3.94 -12.13 9.49
C SER A 71 -4.78 -10.85 9.39
N TRP A 72 -4.16 -9.74 8.96
CA TRP A 72 -4.91 -8.52 8.68
C TRP A 72 -5.80 -8.66 7.44
N GLU A 73 -5.28 -9.21 6.34
CA GLU A 73 -5.99 -9.38 5.06
C GLU A 73 -7.25 -10.25 5.18
N GLU A 74 -7.16 -11.35 5.92
CA GLU A 74 -8.27 -12.26 6.20
C GLU A 74 -9.26 -11.68 7.23
N GLY A 75 -8.83 -10.68 7.99
CA GLY A 75 -9.63 -9.99 9.00
C GLY A 75 -10.83 -9.26 8.41
N ALA A 76 -11.92 -9.20 9.18
CA ALA A 76 -13.17 -8.55 8.77
C ALA A 76 -13.01 -7.05 8.43
N GLY A 77 -11.97 -6.39 8.96
CA GLY A 77 -11.64 -4.98 8.74
C GLY A 77 -10.95 -4.67 7.40
N HIS A 78 -10.25 -5.63 6.78
CA HIS A 78 -9.38 -5.37 5.63
C HIS A 78 -10.10 -4.69 4.45
N ARG A 79 -11.30 -5.18 4.13
CA ARG A 79 -12.11 -4.63 3.03
C ARG A 79 -12.57 -3.20 3.32
N ALA A 80 -12.82 -2.86 4.58
CA ALA A 80 -13.21 -1.52 5.00
C ALA A 80 -12.00 -0.57 5.05
N ASP A 81 -10.85 -1.08 5.51
CA ASP A 81 -9.61 -0.32 5.61
C ASP A 81 -9.11 0.14 4.26
N THR A 82 -9.15 -0.73 3.25
CA THR A 82 -8.66 -0.44 1.88
C THR A 82 -9.71 0.15 0.95
N ALA A 83 -11.00 0.17 1.34
CA ALA A 83 -12.11 0.63 0.51
C ALA A 83 -11.89 2.00 -0.17
N PRO A 84 -11.37 3.05 0.51
CA PRO A 84 -11.21 4.37 -0.08
C PRO A 84 -10.27 4.42 -1.30
N LEU A 85 -9.33 3.48 -1.40
CA LEU A 85 -8.31 3.43 -2.45
C LEU A 85 -8.72 2.59 -3.67
N ARG A 86 -9.69 1.67 -3.51
CA ARG A 86 -10.12 0.74 -4.57
C ARG A 86 -10.58 1.42 -5.87
N PRO A 87 -11.29 2.57 -5.85
CA PRO A 87 -11.71 3.24 -7.09
C PRO A 87 -10.56 3.69 -7.99
N TYR A 88 -9.38 3.91 -7.41
CA TYR A 88 -8.23 4.48 -8.12
C TYR A 88 -7.21 3.43 -8.54
N ARG A 89 -7.53 2.14 -8.51
CA ARG A 89 -6.60 1.06 -8.92
C ARG A 89 -6.16 1.26 -10.36
N ASP A 90 -4.86 1.11 -10.59
CA ASP A 90 -4.32 1.20 -11.94
C ASP A 90 -4.71 -0.04 -12.75
N THR A 91 -5.56 0.16 -13.76
CA THR A 91 -6.05 -0.91 -14.65
C THR A 91 -5.15 -1.13 -15.86
N ARG A 92 -4.11 -0.31 -16.04
CA ARG A 92 -3.10 -0.47 -17.11
C ARG A 92 -2.14 -1.62 -16.82
N LEU A 93 -2.00 -2.00 -15.56
CA LEU A 93 -1.12 -3.08 -15.10
C LEU A 93 -1.86 -4.41 -15.04
N SER A 94 -1.18 -5.49 -15.43
CA SER A 94 -1.73 -6.86 -15.37
C SER A 94 -1.98 -7.33 -13.94
N ALA A 95 -1.24 -6.79 -12.97
CA ALA A 95 -1.42 -7.03 -11.55
C ALA A 95 -1.54 -5.68 -10.82
N PRO A 96 -2.66 -5.41 -10.12
CA PRO A 96 -2.86 -4.14 -9.42
C PRO A 96 -2.10 -4.05 -8.09
N PHE A 97 -1.44 -5.14 -7.68
CA PHE A 97 -0.59 -5.19 -6.48
C PHE A 97 0.51 -6.25 -6.62
N GLY A 98 1.54 -6.13 -5.77
CA GLY A 98 2.59 -7.13 -5.58
C GLY A 98 2.95 -7.28 -4.11
N ILE A 99 3.31 -8.50 -3.70
CA ILE A 99 3.75 -8.82 -2.35
C ILE A 99 5.19 -9.33 -2.47
N TYR A 100 6.12 -8.66 -1.79
CA TYR A 100 7.55 -8.93 -1.88
C TYR A 100 8.10 -9.20 -0.49
N ARG A 101 9.03 -10.14 -0.38
CA ARG A 101 9.86 -10.29 0.81
C ARG A 101 11.15 -9.51 0.61
N VAL A 102 11.61 -8.83 1.64
CA VAL A 102 12.94 -8.21 1.58
C VAL A 102 14.00 -9.33 1.68
N ASP A 103 14.73 -9.52 0.59
CA ASP A 103 15.79 -10.53 0.50
C ASP A 103 17.14 -9.98 1.00
N ALA A 104 17.43 -8.71 0.74
CA ALA A 104 18.63 -8.01 1.20
C ALA A 104 18.41 -6.50 1.31
N ALA A 105 19.13 -5.85 2.25
CA ALA A 105 19.19 -4.41 2.43
C ALA A 105 20.55 -4.02 3.05
N TYR A 106 21.03 -2.80 2.75
CA TYR A 106 22.35 -2.29 3.14
C TYR A 106 22.23 -1.07 4.05
#